data_AF-A0A7V9J8L6-F1
#
_entry.id   AF-A0A7V9J8L6-F1
#
_cell.length_a   1.000
_cell.length_b   1.000
_cell.length_c   1.000
_cell.angle_alpha   90.00
_cell.angle_beta   90.00
_cell.angle_gamma   90.00
#
_symmetry.space_group_name_H-M   'P 1'
#
loop_
_entity.id
_entity.type
_entity.pdbx_description
1 polymer ?
#
loop_
_entity_poly.entity_id
_entity_poly.type
_entity_poly.pdbx_seq_one_letter_code
_entity_poly.pdbx_strand_id
1 'polypeptide(L)'
;YALVRDYKSGRVESYKEASWVRERRLQAPLYMLVVEELLGLEAVGGLYTPLRGADRRSRGLLAAELAEQAGSGVHPRDRREPDPFVAGMERARHTIAAAAADMRAGRLASCPDSCAYGGGCEHPSICRAEG
;
A
#
# COMPACT_ATOMS: atom_id res chain seq x y z
N TYR A 1 -2.29 8.49 -18.50
CA TYR A 1 -2.56 7.80 -17.24
C TYR A 1 -1.96 6.40 -17.23
N ALA A 2 -1.72 5.84 -16.04
CA ALA A 2 -1.22 4.48 -15.83
C ALA A 2 -1.81 3.87 -14.56
N LEU A 3 -1.98 2.54 -14.58
CA LEU A 3 -2.51 1.76 -13.46
C LEU A 3 -1.43 0.80 -12.95
N VAL A 4 -1.12 0.87 -11.66
CA VAL A 4 -0.17 -0.03 -11.02
C VAL A 4 -0.88 -1.29 -10.53
N ARG A 5 -0.35 -2.47 -10.88
CA ARG A 5 -0.81 -3.77 -10.37
C ARG A 5 0.35 -4.54 -9.72
N ASP A 6 0.20 -4.83 -8.44
CA ASP A 6 1.09 -5.69 -7.66
C ASP A 6 0.41 -7.05 -7.44
N TYR A 7 0.93 -8.08 -8.12
CA TYR A 7 0.36 -9.42 -8.04
C TYR A 7 0.79 -10.14 -6.76
N LYS A 8 -0.20 -10.54 -5.97
CA LYS A 8 0.01 -11.28 -4.73
C LYS A 8 -0.38 -12.73 -4.90
N SER A 9 0.51 -13.62 -4.48
CA SER A 9 0.19 -15.05 -4.35
C SER A 9 -0.82 -15.31 -3.23
N GLY A 10 -1.04 -14.39 -2.28
CA GLY A 10 -1.96 -14.55 -1.16
C GLY A 10 -3.32 -13.87 -1.33
N ARG A 11 -4.12 -13.88 -0.27
CA ARG A 11 -5.33 -13.05 -0.18
C ARG A 11 -4.93 -11.58 -0.07
N VAL A 12 -5.76 -10.69 -0.64
CA VAL A 12 -5.53 -9.24 -0.62
C VAL A 12 -6.55 -8.45 0.20
N GLU A 13 -7.39 -9.11 1.01
CA GLU A 13 -8.51 -8.47 1.73
C GLU A 13 -8.08 -7.27 2.61
N SER A 14 -6.89 -7.31 3.20
CA SER A 14 -6.36 -6.23 4.04
C SER A 14 -5.61 -5.14 3.26
N TYR A 15 -5.53 -5.22 1.93
CA TYR A 15 -4.77 -4.29 1.08
C TYR A 15 -5.57 -3.09 0.56
N LYS A 16 -6.73 -2.80 1.17
CA LYS A 16 -7.50 -1.57 0.92
C LYS A 16 -6.71 -0.32 1.31
N GLU A 17 -6.92 0.79 0.62
CA GLU A 17 -6.20 2.05 0.87
C GLU A 17 -6.20 2.47 2.34
N ALA A 18 -7.34 2.37 3.03
CA ALA A 18 -7.46 2.71 4.45
C ALA A 18 -6.54 1.89 5.38
N SER A 19 -6.04 0.74 4.94
CA SER A 19 -5.08 -0.08 5.68
C SER A 19 -3.61 0.23 5.32
N TRP A 20 -3.32 0.97 4.25
CA TRP A 20 -1.96 1.13 3.73
C TRP A 20 -0.97 1.69 4.75
N VAL A 21 -1.33 2.78 5.43
CA VAL A 21 -0.46 3.41 6.43
C VAL A 21 -0.30 2.51 7.66
N ARG A 22 -1.43 2.12 8.27
CA ARG A 22 -1.43 1.33 9.52
C ARG A 22 -0.75 -0.03 9.36
N GLU A 23 -0.98 -0.72 8.25
CA GLU A 23 -0.41 -2.06 7.98
C GLU A 23 0.87 -2.01 7.13
N ARG A 24 1.44 -0.82 6.90
CA ARG A 24 2.65 -0.60 6.09
C ARG A 24 2.59 -1.22 4.69
N ARG A 25 1.40 -1.24 4.06
CA ARG A 25 1.19 -1.74 2.68
C ARG A 25 1.46 -0.61 1.67
N LEU A 26 2.74 -0.26 1.52
CA LEU A 26 3.14 0.93 0.76
C LEU A 26 3.70 0.63 -0.65
N GLN A 27 3.72 -0.64 -1.08
CA GLN A 27 4.30 -1.04 -2.36
C GLN A 27 3.56 -0.41 -3.56
N ALA A 28 2.24 -0.58 -3.64
CA ALA A 28 1.44 0.01 -4.72
C ALA A 28 1.49 1.55 -4.74
N PRO A 29 1.26 2.28 -3.62
CA PRO A 29 1.35 3.74 -3.66
C PRO A 29 2.78 4.22 -3.96
N LEU A 30 3.84 3.56 -3.48
CA LEU A 30 5.21 3.92 -3.86
C LEU A 30 5.42 3.84 -5.37
N TYR A 31 4.91 2.80 -6.02
CA TYR A 31 5.00 2.68 -7.48
C TYR A 31 4.13 3.69 -8.22
N MET A 32 2.99 4.11 -7.65
CA MET A 32 2.21 5.20 -8.21
C MET A 32 3.02 6.51 -8.21
N LEU A 33 3.74 6.82 -7.12
CA LEU A 33 4.65 7.97 -7.07
C LEU A 33 5.75 7.87 -8.13
N VAL A 34 6.33 6.69 -8.32
CA VAL A 34 7.35 6.45 -9.37
C VAL A 34 6.79 6.68 -10.78
N VAL A 35 5.56 6.23 -11.03
CA VAL A 35 4.87 6.45 -12.31
C VAL A 35 4.69 7.95 -12.59
N GLU A 36 4.29 8.73 -11.58
CA GLU A 36 4.16 10.18 -11.72
C GLU A 36 5.51 10.87 -11.88
N GLU A 37 6.46 10.59 -11.00
CA GLU A 37 7.70 11.36 -10.89
C GLU A 37 8.76 10.95 -11.91
N LEU A 38 8.87 9.67 -12.24
CA LEU A 38 9.92 9.15 -13.12
C LEU A 38 9.44 8.84 -14.53
N LEU A 39 8.15 8.51 -14.70
CA LEU A 39 7.59 8.18 -16.01
C LEU A 39 6.74 9.31 -16.60
N GLY A 40 6.42 10.36 -15.82
CA GLY A 40 5.63 11.50 -16.29
C GLY A 40 4.18 11.13 -16.65
N LEU A 41 3.65 10.05 -16.06
CA LEU A 41 2.29 9.58 -16.30
C LEU A 41 1.44 9.80 -15.05
N GLU A 42 0.19 10.21 -15.25
CA GLU A 42 -0.78 10.28 -14.15
C GLU A 42 -1.10 8.87 -13.60
N ALA A 43 -0.86 8.63 -12.32
CA ALA A 43 -1.21 7.37 -11.69
C ALA A 43 -2.70 7.36 -11.32
N VAL A 44 -3.49 6.52 -11.97
CA VAL A 44 -4.96 6.49 -11.78
C VAL A 44 -5.41 5.40 -10.83
N GLY A 45 -4.47 4.60 -10.32
CA GLY A 45 -4.72 3.63 -9.29
C GLY A 45 -3.51 2.78 -8.94
N GLY A 46 -3.58 2.17 -7.77
CA GLY A 46 -2.61 1.23 -7.24
C GLY A 46 -3.35 0.06 -6.62
N LEU A 47 -3.16 -1.11 -7.20
CA LEU A 47 -3.96 -2.29 -6.91
C LEU A 47 -3.08 -3.48 -6.53
N TYR A 48 -3.54 -4.22 -5.53
CA TYR A 48 -3.05 -5.53 -5.16
C TYR A 48 -3.97 -6.59 -5.73
N THR A 49 -3.45 -7.41 -6.65
CA THR A 49 -4.24 -8.40 -7.40
C THR A 49 -3.92 -9.81 -6.94
N PRO A 50 -4.89 -10.57 -6.38
CA PRO A 50 -4.64 -11.94 -5.94
C PRO A 50 -4.54 -12.88 -7.15
N LEU A 51 -3.52 -13.73 -7.17
CA LEU A 51 -3.33 -14.76 -8.20
C LEU A 51 -4.12 -16.05 -7.92
N ARG A 52 -4.55 -16.25 -6.69
CA ARG A 52 -5.34 -17.42 -6.25
C ARG A 52 -6.41 -17.04 -5.24
N GLY A 53 -7.37 -17.94 -5.04
CA GLY A 53 -8.50 -17.77 -4.14
C GLY A 53 -9.83 -17.65 -4.88
N ALA A 54 -10.92 -17.80 -4.12
CA ALA A 54 -12.27 -17.68 -4.66
C ALA A 54 -12.60 -16.23 -5.05
N ASP A 55 -12.20 -15.27 -4.22
CA ASP A 55 -12.31 -13.85 -4.55
C ASP A 55 -11.06 -13.38 -5.29
N ARG A 56 -11.22 -13.01 -6.57
CA ARG A 56 -10.14 -12.50 -7.42
C ARG A 56 -10.14 -10.98 -7.56
N ARG A 57 -11.01 -10.28 -6.81
CA ARG A 57 -11.09 -8.82 -6.89
C ARG A 57 -9.85 -8.19 -6.25
N SER A 58 -9.24 -7.26 -6.97
CA SER A 58 -8.11 -6.46 -6.52
C SER A 58 -8.55 -5.48 -5.44
N ARG A 59 -7.62 -5.15 -4.55
CA ARG A 59 -7.81 -4.18 -3.45
C ARG A 59 -6.79 -3.06 -3.54
N GLY A 60 -7.12 -1.86 -3.07
CA GLY A 60 -6.22 -0.71 -3.09
C GLY A 60 -6.96 0.62 -3.24
N LEU A 61 -6.55 1.39 -4.25
CA LEU A 61 -7.10 2.70 -4.61
C LEU A 61 -7.24 2.81 -6.13
N LEU A 62 -8.38 3.29 -6.62
CA LEU A 62 -8.66 3.51 -8.03
C LEU A 62 -9.50 4.77 -8.23
N ALA A 63 -9.14 5.62 -9.19
CA ALA A 63 -9.95 6.77 -9.58
C ALA A 63 -11.31 6.30 -10.13
N ALA A 64 -12.40 6.82 -9.56
CA ALA A 64 -13.76 6.38 -9.88
C ALA A 64 -14.12 6.65 -11.34
N GLU A 65 -13.73 7.82 -11.87
CA GLU A 65 -13.98 8.21 -13.26
C GLU A 65 -13.35 7.27 -14.30
N LEU A 66 -12.29 6.54 -13.94
CA LEU A 66 -11.55 5.63 -14.82
C LEU A 66 -11.78 4.16 -14.48
N ALA A 67 -12.70 3.87 -13.55
CA ALA A 67 -12.91 2.52 -13.05
C ALA A 67 -13.34 1.52 -14.13
N GLU A 68 -14.12 1.97 -15.12
CA GLU A 68 -14.55 1.11 -16.23
C GLU A 68 -13.40 0.82 -17.21
N GLN A 69 -12.45 1.73 -17.36
CA GLN A 69 -11.27 1.56 -18.21
C GLN A 69 -10.20 0.68 -17.56
N ALA A 70 -10.16 0.65 -16.23
CA ALA A 70 -9.27 -0.22 -15.47
C ALA A 70 -9.61 -1.71 -15.62
N GLY A 71 -10.78 -2.03 -16.18
CA GLY A 71 -11.29 -3.38 -16.38
C GLY A 71 -12.01 -3.92 -15.16
N SER A 72 -12.64 -5.08 -15.33
CA SER A 72 -13.35 -5.78 -14.25
C SER A 72 -12.36 -6.36 -13.23
N GLY A 73 -12.85 -6.60 -12.00
CA GLY A 73 -12.05 -7.24 -10.96
C GLY A 73 -11.34 -6.30 -10.00
N VAL A 74 -11.87 -5.09 -9.79
CA VAL A 74 -11.51 -4.23 -8.65
C VAL A 74 -12.68 -4.18 -7.67
N HIS A 75 -12.40 -4.22 -6.38
CA HIS A 75 -13.44 -4.13 -5.37
C HIS A 75 -14.15 -2.75 -5.43
N PRO A 76 -15.50 -2.69 -5.50
CA PRO A 76 -16.21 -1.42 -5.70
C PRO A 76 -15.90 -0.35 -4.64
N ARG A 77 -15.69 -0.79 -3.39
CA ARG A 77 -15.33 0.10 -2.27
C ARG A 77 -13.90 0.64 -2.33
N ASP A 78 -13.14 0.34 -3.37
CA ASP A 78 -11.78 0.84 -3.55
C ASP A 78 -11.71 1.87 -4.70
N ARG A 79 -12.87 2.17 -5.33
CA ARG A 79 -13.07 3.31 -6.23
C ARG A 79 -13.24 4.58 -5.40
N ARG A 80 -12.58 5.67 -5.76
CA ARG A 80 -12.64 6.95 -5.05
C ARG A 80 -12.87 8.09 -6.02
N GLU A 81 -13.76 8.98 -5.61
CA GLU A 81 -13.89 10.30 -6.23
C GLU A 81 -12.57 11.10 -6.10
N PRO A 82 -12.40 12.17 -6.89
CA PRO A 82 -11.13 12.89 -6.98
C PRO A 82 -10.55 13.32 -5.62
N ASP A 83 -11.33 14.00 -4.77
CA ASP A 83 -10.82 14.51 -3.48
C ASP A 83 -10.35 13.38 -2.54
N PRO A 84 -11.14 12.32 -2.28
CA PRO A 84 -10.65 11.17 -1.52
C PRO A 84 -9.46 10.43 -2.15
N PHE A 85 -9.38 10.40 -3.49
CA PHE A 85 -8.27 9.77 -4.21
C PHE A 85 -6.97 10.53 -3.94
N VAL A 86 -6.96 11.84 -4.16
CA VAL A 86 -5.82 12.73 -3.89
C VAL A 86 -5.43 12.64 -2.42
N ALA A 87 -6.39 12.69 -1.50
CA ALA A 87 -6.12 12.59 -0.08
C ALA A 87 -5.46 11.24 0.31
N GLY A 88 -5.86 10.13 -0.35
CA GLY A 88 -5.22 8.82 -0.15
C GLY A 88 -3.77 8.79 -0.62
N MET A 89 -3.52 9.38 -1.80
CA MET A 89 -2.16 9.51 -2.35
C MET A 89 -1.26 10.36 -1.46
N GLU A 90 -1.75 11.50 -0.97
CA GLU A 90 -0.98 12.39 -0.08
C GLU A 90 -0.64 11.72 1.26
N ARG A 91 -1.58 10.97 1.86
CA ARG A 91 -1.31 10.19 3.08
C ARG A 91 -0.20 9.15 2.87
N ALA A 92 -0.24 8.44 1.75
CA ALA A 92 0.76 7.44 1.42
C ALA A 92 2.13 8.09 1.14
N ARG A 93 2.15 9.18 0.35
CA ARG A 93 3.34 9.99 0.07
C ARG A 93 4.01 10.47 1.35
N HIS A 94 3.24 11.05 2.27
CA HIS A 94 3.74 11.51 3.57
C HIS A 94 4.40 10.37 4.35
N THR A 95 3.73 9.21 4.42
CA THR A 95 4.24 8.04 5.16
C THR A 95 5.53 7.49 4.55
N ILE A 96 5.58 7.39 3.22
CA ILE A 96 6.77 6.93 2.48
C ILE A 96 7.95 7.89 2.69
N ALA A 97 7.70 9.20 2.58
CA ALA A 97 8.73 10.21 2.76
C ALA A 97 9.27 10.23 4.20
N ALA A 98 8.39 10.10 5.19
CA ALA A 98 8.77 10.00 6.60
C ALA A 98 9.64 8.76 6.85
N ALA A 99 9.22 7.58 6.37
CA ALA A 99 10.01 6.36 6.50
C ALA A 99 11.39 6.49 5.85
N ALA A 100 11.49 7.08 4.66
CA ALA A 100 12.77 7.30 3.99
C ALA A 100 13.66 8.32 4.74
N ALA A 101 13.06 9.34 5.36
CA ALA A 101 13.78 10.31 6.20
C ALA A 101 14.31 9.65 7.48
N ASP A 102 13.51 8.80 8.13
CA ASP A 102 13.93 8.01 9.30
C ASP A 102 15.12 7.12 8.99
N MET A 103 15.05 6.39 7.86
CA MET A 103 16.14 5.54 7.39
C MET A 103 17.42 6.35 7.14
N ARG A 104 17.33 7.50 6.46
CA ARG A 104 18.48 8.38 6.19
C ARG A 104 19.09 8.97 7.45
N ALA A 105 18.26 9.28 8.45
CA ALA A 105 18.71 9.79 9.74
C ALA A 105 19.26 8.71 10.67
N GLY A 106 19.23 7.43 10.26
CA GLY A 106 19.67 6.32 11.11
C GLY A 106 18.76 6.08 12.32
N ARG A 107 17.47 6.44 12.25
CA ARG A 107 16.51 6.18 13.32
C ARG A 107 16.18 4.68 13.39
N LEU A 108 16.97 3.94 14.16
CA LEU A 108 16.83 2.51 14.39
C LEU A 108 16.19 2.29 15.77
N ALA A 109 14.88 2.49 15.86
CA ALA A 109 14.10 2.18 17.07
C ALA A 109 13.37 0.85 16.92
N SER A 110 13.51 -0.01 17.93
CA SER A 110 12.78 -1.27 18.03
C SER A 110 11.29 -1.00 18.25
N CYS A 111 10.47 -1.18 17.21
CA CYS A 111 9.02 -0.91 17.25
C CYS A 111 8.17 -2.03 16.62
N PRO A 112 8.34 -3.30 17.04
CA PRO A 112 7.45 -4.36 16.57
C PRO A 112 6.04 -4.23 17.18
N ASP A 113 5.01 -4.69 16.47
CA ASP A 113 3.64 -4.76 17.02
C ASP A 113 3.57 -5.70 18.24
N SER A 114 4.37 -6.77 18.25
CA SER A 114 4.71 -7.52 19.45
C SER A 114 6.13 -8.10 19.36
N CYS A 115 6.86 -8.10 20.47
CA CYS A 115 8.23 -8.59 20.55
C CYS A 115 8.30 -10.09 20.90
N ALA A 116 7.59 -10.91 20.14
CA ALA A 116 7.58 -12.37 20.31
C ALA A 116 7.78 -13.09 18.97
N TYR A 117 8.49 -14.22 19.00
CA TYR A 117 8.69 -15.07 17.83
C TYR A 117 7.33 -15.62 17.37
N GLY A 118 6.96 -15.38 16.11
CA GLY A 118 5.63 -15.70 15.58
C GLY A 118 4.51 -14.74 16.00
N GLY A 119 4.80 -13.73 16.83
CA GLY A 119 3.84 -12.70 17.27
C GLY A 119 3.93 -11.37 16.52
N GLY A 120 4.90 -11.20 15.63
CA GLY A 120 5.12 -9.95 14.89
C GLY A 120 6.58 -9.56 14.70
N CYS A 121 7.51 -10.28 15.34
CA CYS A 121 8.95 -10.08 15.17
C CYS A 121 9.68 -11.41 14.94
N GLU A 122 10.49 -11.49 13.88
CA GLU A 122 11.37 -12.65 13.62
C GLU A 122 12.64 -12.64 14.49
N HIS A 123 12.95 -11.51 15.12
CA HIS A 123 14.21 -11.29 15.84
C HIS A 123 14.02 -10.73 17.27
N PRO A 124 13.14 -11.32 18.10
CA PRO A 124 12.84 -10.79 19.44
C PRO A 124 14.05 -10.81 20.38
N SER A 125 15.00 -11.72 20.17
CA SER A 125 16.22 -11.84 21.00
C SER A 125 17.27 -10.76 20.73
N ILE A 126 17.18 -10.07 19.59
CA ILE A 126 18.09 -8.98 19.19
C ILE A 126 17.63 -7.68 19.82
N CYS A 127 16.41 -7.24 19.48
CA CYS A 127 15.90 -5.95 19.89
C CYS A 127 15.45 -5.92 21.35
N ARG A 128 14.95 -7.06 21.87
CA ARG A 128 14.43 -7.23 23.24
C ARG A 128 13.50 -6.10 23.68
N ALA A 129 12.66 -5.62 22.77
CA ALA A 129 11.72 -4.57 23.09
C ALA A 129 10.72 -5.09 24.14
N GLU A 130 10.67 -4.43 25.29
CA GLU A 130 9.64 -4.69 26.29
C GLU A 130 8.34 -4.00 25.82
N GLY A 131 7.25 -4.76 25.81
CA GLY A 131 5.92 -4.28 25.42
C GLY A 131 5.25 -3.51 26.54
#